data_AF-A0A4Y2AVY0-F1
#
_entry.id   AF-A0A4Y2AVY0-F1
#
_cell.length_a   1.000
_cell.length_b   1.000
_cell.length_c   1.000
_cell.angle_alpha   90.00
_cell.angle_beta   90.00
_cell.angle_gamma   90.00
#
_symmetry.space_group_name_H-M   'P 1'
#
loop_
_entity.id
_entity.type
_entity.pdbx_description
1 polymer ?
#
loop_
_entity_poly.entity_id
_entity_poly.type
_entity_poly.pdbx_seq_one_letter_code
_entity_poly.pdbx_strand_id
1 'polypeptide(L)'
;MSDTTAKRIANLENTSFKKKQDAGSTTLFHHLHGSMGRKKSEISIDKRKLTICQWKRGSSERKTGEIVNASKSTIHNIISKYKKTKSVKNLPRTCRPRRFTEREERWIVRKITCNPKTSAVKLTLKAQQRFNKSANPGKGPEYLEKIQFSWPSS
;
A
#
# COMPACT_ATOMS: atom_id res chain seq x y z
N MET A 1 -50.33 -32.04 32.64
CA MET A 1 -50.54 -31.37 31.33
C MET A 1 -50.79 -29.91 31.66
N SER A 2 -49.98 -28.90 31.32
CA SER A 2 -49.08 -28.76 30.16
C SER A 2 -47.86 -27.86 30.51
N ASP A 3 -46.75 -28.48 30.90
CA ASP A 3 -45.42 -27.84 31.07
C ASP A 3 -44.84 -27.24 29.78
N THR A 4 -45.55 -27.41 28.65
CA THR A 4 -45.17 -26.92 27.33
C THR A 4 -45.54 -25.45 27.11
N THR A 5 -46.52 -24.92 27.85
CA THR A 5 -47.02 -23.55 27.64
C THR A 5 -46.11 -22.50 28.26
N ALA A 6 -45.60 -22.74 29.48
CA ALA A 6 -44.71 -21.80 30.17
C ALA A 6 -43.33 -21.66 29.48
N LYS A 7 -42.80 -22.76 28.92
CA LYS A 7 -41.52 -22.75 28.16
C LYS A 7 -41.62 -22.06 26.80
N ARG A 8 -42.83 -21.94 26.21
CA ARG A 8 -43.05 -21.16 24.97
C ARG A 8 -43.09 -19.65 25.22
N ILE A 9 -43.64 -19.21 26.35
CA ILE A 9 -43.76 -17.78 26.69
C ILE A 9 -42.38 -17.18 27.01
N ALA A 10 -41.52 -17.89 27.76
CA ALA A 10 -40.17 -17.44 28.08
C ALA A 10 -39.23 -17.30 26.85
N ASN A 11 -39.54 -17.98 25.74
CA ASN A 11 -38.74 -17.89 24.52
C ASN A 11 -39.12 -16.69 23.62
N LEU A 12 -40.32 -16.11 23.78
CA LEU A 12 -40.77 -14.96 22.99
C LEU A 12 -40.28 -13.63 23.58
N GLU A 13 -40.13 -13.54 24.91
CA GLU A 13 -39.67 -12.32 25.58
C GLU A 13 -38.15 -12.11 25.42
N ASN A 14 -37.36 -13.18 25.40
CA ASN A 14 -35.92 -13.12 25.17
C ASN A 14 -35.53 -12.77 23.71
N THR A 15 -36.40 -13.07 22.74
CA THR A 15 -36.20 -12.65 21.34
C THR A 15 -36.51 -11.18 21.08
N SER A 16 -37.33 -10.54 21.91
CA SER A 16 -37.75 -9.14 21.73
C SER A 16 -36.72 -8.14 22.28
N PHE A 17 -36.01 -8.49 23.36
CA PHE A 17 -35.00 -7.60 23.97
C PHE A 17 -33.66 -7.59 23.20
N LYS A 18 -33.29 -8.68 22.53
CA LYS A 18 -32.07 -8.76 21.70
C LYS A 18 -32.17 -7.98 20.39
N LYS A 19 -33.39 -7.80 19.84
CA LYS A 19 -33.60 -7.18 18.52
C LYS A 19 -33.54 -5.64 18.53
N LYS A 20 -33.54 -5.00 19.70
CA LYS A 20 -33.54 -3.53 19.83
C LYS A 20 -32.15 -2.91 19.97
N GLN A 21 -31.08 -3.69 20.16
CA GLN A 21 -29.73 -3.13 20.31
C GLN A 21 -28.89 -3.15 19.02
N ASP A 22 -29.28 -3.92 18.00
CA ASP A 22 -28.47 -4.08 16.78
C ASP A 22 -28.98 -3.31 15.55
N ALA A 23 -30.16 -2.69 15.63
CA ALA A 23 -30.79 -2.02 14.49
C ALA A 23 -30.39 -0.54 14.32
N GLY A 24 -29.65 0.04 15.28
CA GLY A 24 -29.37 1.47 15.35
C GLY A 24 -27.90 1.90 15.30
N SER A 25 -26.93 0.97 15.20
CA SER A 25 -25.51 1.33 15.27
C SER A 25 -24.72 1.12 13.98
N THR A 26 -25.19 0.27 13.06
CA THR A 26 -24.36 -0.20 11.94
C THR A 26 -24.45 0.68 10.69
N THR A 27 -25.44 1.59 10.60
CA THR A 27 -25.65 2.43 9.42
C THR A 27 -24.95 3.80 9.51
N LEU A 28 -24.67 4.30 10.72
CA LEU A 28 -24.03 5.61 10.91
C LEU A 28 -22.49 5.58 10.90
N PHE A 29 -21.85 4.43 11.11
CA PHE A 29 -20.38 4.34 11.12
C PHE A 29 -19.75 4.18 9.74
N HIS A 30 -20.53 3.84 8.70
CA HIS A 30 -20.00 3.59 7.35
C HIS A 30 -20.07 4.79 6.39
N HIS A 31 -20.72 5.90 6.76
CA HIS A 31 -20.95 7.03 5.86
C HIS A 31 -20.20 8.34 6.18
N LEU A 32 -19.37 8.37 7.23
CA LEU A 32 -18.64 9.58 7.63
C LEU A 32 -17.12 9.42 7.57
N HIS A 33 -16.58 8.92 6.47
CA HIS A 33 -15.20 9.24 6.07
C HIS A 33 -15.02 9.08 4.56
N GLY A 34 -15.48 10.06 3.79
CA GLY A 34 -14.85 10.38 2.51
C GLY A 34 -13.41 10.81 2.78
N SER A 35 -12.48 9.85 2.83
CA SER A 35 -11.11 10.13 3.25
C SER A 35 -10.27 10.55 2.07
N MET A 36 -9.90 11.83 2.04
CA MET A 36 -8.76 12.30 1.27
C MET A 36 -7.56 11.37 1.53
N GLY A 37 -7.06 10.71 0.49
CA GLY A 37 -5.70 10.14 0.39
C GLY A 37 -5.12 9.38 1.59
N ARG A 38 -5.90 8.67 2.41
CA ARG A 38 -5.33 7.90 3.54
C ARG A 38 -4.35 6.85 3.02
N LYS A 39 -3.08 6.97 3.41
CA LYS A 39 -2.06 5.94 3.14
C LYS A 39 -2.54 4.63 3.75
N LYS A 40 -2.89 3.66 2.91
CA LYS A 40 -3.26 2.32 3.36
C LYS A 40 -2.04 1.71 4.07
N SER A 41 -2.19 1.44 5.36
CA SER A 41 -1.18 0.76 6.16
C SER A 41 -0.92 -0.64 5.61
N GLU A 42 0.29 -1.12 5.80
CA GLU A 42 0.63 -2.49 5.46
C GLU A 42 -0.10 -3.45 6.41
N ILE A 43 -0.46 -4.62 5.88
CA ILE A 43 -1.09 -5.66 6.68
C ILE A 43 -0.04 -6.23 7.62
N SER A 44 -0.40 -6.40 8.89
CA SER A 44 0.49 -7.00 9.88
C SER A 44 0.95 -8.39 9.44
N ILE A 45 2.18 -8.73 9.80
CA ILE A 45 2.80 -10.01 9.44
C ILE A 45 1.95 -11.18 9.99
N ASP A 46 1.36 -11.03 11.18
CA ASP A 46 0.56 -12.08 11.80
C ASP A 46 -0.74 -12.37 11.05
N LYS A 47 -1.42 -11.33 10.56
CA LYS A 47 -2.60 -11.50 9.68
C LYS A 47 -2.23 -12.23 8.38
N ARG A 48 -1.05 -11.95 7.81
CA ARG A 48 -0.55 -12.65 6.62
C ARG A 48 -0.21 -14.11 6.92
N LYS A 49 0.44 -14.39 8.05
CA LYS A 49 0.73 -15.77 8.53
C LYS A 49 -0.57 -16.56 8.68
N LEU A 50 -1.55 -16.00 9.42
CA LEU A 50 -2.85 -16.62 9.65
C LEU A 50 -3.57 -16.91 8.32
N THR A 51 -3.57 -15.95 7.40
CA THR A 51 -4.14 -16.13 6.05
C THR A 51 -3.51 -17.33 5.33
N ILE A 52 -2.17 -17.44 5.35
CA ILE A 52 -1.45 -18.52 4.66
C ILE A 52 -1.71 -19.87 5.34
N CYS A 53 -1.78 -19.91 6.67
CA CYS A 53 -2.14 -21.12 7.42
C CYS A 53 -3.53 -21.63 7.05
N GLN A 54 -4.55 -20.75 7.00
CA GLN A 54 -5.91 -21.15 6.63
C GLN A 54 -6.02 -21.58 5.16
N TRP A 55 -5.31 -20.89 4.26
CA TRP A 55 -5.24 -21.28 2.87
C TRP A 55 -4.59 -22.66 2.68
N LYS A 56 -3.48 -22.94 3.38
CA LYS A 56 -2.83 -24.27 3.36
C LYS A 56 -3.73 -25.38 3.90
N ARG A 57 -4.65 -25.06 4.81
CA ARG A 57 -5.68 -25.98 5.31
C ARG A 57 -6.86 -26.17 4.35
N GLY A 58 -6.86 -25.54 3.18
CA GLY A 58 -7.92 -25.66 2.18
C GLY A 58 -9.13 -24.76 2.41
N SER A 59 -9.05 -23.77 3.30
CA SER A 59 -10.16 -22.83 3.51
C SER A 59 -10.35 -21.91 2.31
N SER A 60 -11.61 -21.56 2.01
CA SER A 60 -11.94 -20.60 0.94
C SER A 60 -11.44 -19.19 1.28
N GLU A 61 -11.16 -18.38 0.25
CA GLU A 61 -10.70 -17.00 0.45
C GLU A 61 -11.71 -16.13 1.20
N ARG A 62 -13.02 -16.38 1.01
CA ARG A 62 -14.11 -15.66 1.70
C ARG A 62 -14.10 -15.98 3.20
N LYS A 63 -14.14 -17.26 3.56
CA LYS A 63 -14.09 -17.74 4.95
C LYS A 63 -12.82 -17.26 5.66
N THR A 64 -11.69 -17.28 4.95
CA THR A 64 -10.42 -16.76 5.49
C THR A 64 -10.47 -15.25 5.74
N GLY A 65 -11.13 -14.50 4.84
CA GLY A 65 -11.33 -13.06 5.00
C GLY A 65 -12.18 -12.70 6.21
N GLU A 66 -13.24 -13.48 6.48
CA GLU A 66 -14.06 -13.35 7.68
C GLU A 66 -13.24 -13.59 8.95
N ILE A 67 -12.44 -14.67 8.99
CA ILE A 67 -11.57 -15.01 10.14
C ILE A 67 -10.50 -13.93 10.41
N VAL A 68 -9.86 -13.41 9.34
CA VAL A 68 -8.76 -12.44 9.44
C VAL A 68 -9.26 -10.99 9.52
N ASN A 69 -10.58 -10.79 9.37
CA ASN A 69 -11.23 -9.49 9.21
C ASN A 69 -10.55 -8.65 8.10
N ALA A 70 -10.50 -9.23 6.89
CA ALA A 70 -9.90 -8.62 5.70
C ALA A 70 -10.74 -8.91 4.44
N SER A 71 -10.73 -7.98 3.48
CA SER A 71 -11.49 -8.17 2.25
C SER A 71 -11.00 -9.37 1.44
N LYS A 72 -11.91 -10.04 0.72
CA LYS A 72 -11.56 -11.16 -0.18
C LYS A 72 -10.45 -10.81 -1.18
N SER A 73 -10.48 -9.60 -1.74
CA SER A 73 -9.43 -9.08 -2.63
C SER A 73 -8.06 -9.00 -1.95
N THR A 74 -8.04 -8.64 -0.67
CA THR A 74 -6.81 -8.58 0.13
C THR A 74 -6.26 -9.98 0.39
N ILE A 75 -7.11 -10.93 0.75
CA ILE A 75 -6.74 -12.34 0.92
C ILE A 75 -6.15 -12.91 -0.37
N HIS A 76 -6.84 -12.69 -1.51
CA HIS A 76 -6.36 -13.09 -2.82
C HIS A 76 -4.95 -12.52 -3.12
N ASN A 77 -4.74 -11.23 -2.88
CA ASN A 77 -3.45 -10.58 -3.08
C ASN A 77 -2.34 -11.16 -2.19
N ILE A 78 -2.65 -11.52 -0.93
CA ILE A 78 -1.70 -12.17 -0.03
C ILE A 78 -1.30 -13.54 -0.59
N ILE A 79 -2.27 -14.37 -0.96
CA ILE A 79 -2.04 -15.72 -1.49
C ILE A 79 -1.26 -15.65 -2.80
N SER A 80 -1.66 -14.79 -3.73
CA SER A 80 -0.98 -14.61 -5.03
C SER A 80 0.47 -14.15 -4.87
N LYS A 81 0.75 -13.25 -3.91
CA LYS A 81 2.14 -12.86 -3.59
C LYS A 81 2.92 -14.01 -2.97
N TYR A 82 2.33 -14.73 -2.02
CA TYR A 82 2.98 -15.87 -1.38
C TYR A 82 3.30 -16.99 -2.39
N LYS A 83 2.43 -17.25 -3.37
CA LYS A 83 2.70 -18.23 -4.43
C LYS A 83 3.96 -17.87 -5.24
N LYS A 84 4.17 -16.57 -5.52
CA LYS A 84 5.31 -16.06 -6.30
C LYS A 84 6.61 -15.99 -5.51
N THR A 85 6.58 -15.48 -4.28
CA THR A 85 7.80 -15.19 -3.51
C THR A 85 8.09 -16.19 -2.39
N LYS A 86 7.12 -17.05 -2.06
CA LYS A 86 7.16 -17.98 -0.91
C LYS A 86 7.45 -17.31 0.44
N SER A 87 7.32 -15.98 0.52
CA SER A 87 7.62 -15.18 1.70
C SER A 87 6.38 -14.52 2.29
N VAL A 88 6.31 -14.52 3.62
CA VAL A 88 5.25 -13.85 4.39
C VAL A 88 5.61 -12.40 4.72
N LYS A 89 6.91 -12.06 4.68
CA LYS A 89 7.40 -10.71 4.99
C LYS A 89 6.89 -9.71 3.97
N ASN A 90 6.69 -8.46 4.40
CA ASN A 90 6.42 -7.38 3.47
C ASN A 90 7.68 -7.11 2.65
N LEU A 91 7.51 -7.03 1.34
CA LEU A 91 8.60 -6.65 0.45
C LEU A 91 8.81 -5.15 0.60
N PRO A 92 10.06 -4.68 0.56
CA PRO A 92 10.33 -3.26 0.47
C PRO A 92 9.58 -2.70 -0.74
N ARG A 93 9.05 -1.48 -0.61
CA ARG A 93 8.38 -0.81 -1.72
C ARG A 93 9.39 -0.64 -2.85
N THR A 94 9.01 -1.06 -4.05
CA THR A 94 9.81 -0.77 -5.24
C THR A 94 9.81 0.74 -5.45
N CYS A 95 10.96 1.37 -5.22
CA CYS A 95 11.17 2.76 -5.61
C CYS A 95 11.35 2.87 -7.12
N ARG A 96 11.19 4.09 -7.66
CA ARG A 96 11.53 4.36 -9.05
C ARG A 96 13.05 4.15 -9.23
N PRO A 97 13.49 3.37 -10.23
CA PRO A 97 14.92 3.21 -10.49
C PRO A 97 15.56 4.56 -10.82
N ARG A 98 16.84 4.72 -10.46
CA ARG A 98 17.61 5.92 -10.80
C ARG A 98 17.66 6.07 -12.32
N ARG A 99 17.45 7.29 -12.78
CA ARG A 99 17.44 7.59 -14.22
C ARG A 99 18.85 7.61 -14.80
N PHE A 100 19.78 8.22 -14.08
CA PHE A 100 21.19 8.20 -14.41
C PHE A 100 21.92 7.16 -13.55
N THR A 101 22.96 6.56 -14.12
CA THR A 101 23.88 5.72 -13.36
C THR A 101 24.80 6.62 -12.54
N GLU A 102 25.45 6.06 -11.53
CA GLU A 102 26.37 6.82 -10.67
C GLU A 102 27.51 7.50 -11.48
N ARG A 103 27.98 6.85 -12.55
CA ARG A 103 29.00 7.41 -13.45
C ARG A 103 28.49 8.62 -14.22
N GLU A 104 27.24 8.54 -14.69
CA GLU A 104 26.59 9.62 -15.41
C GLU A 104 26.30 10.80 -14.47
N GLU A 105 25.79 10.52 -13.26
CA GLU A 105 25.63 11.49 -12.18
C GLU A 105 26.95 12.23 -11.90
N ARG A 106 28.06 11.50 -11.73
CA ARG A 106 29.39 12.09 -11.55
C ARG A 106 29.83 12.98 -12.70
N TRP A 107 29.53 12.61 -13.95
CA TRP A 107 29.81 13.47 -15.10
C TRP A 107 28.98 14.75 -15.06
N ILE A 108 27.70 14.64 -14.69
CA ILE A 108 26.81 15.79 -14.58
C ILE A 108 27.30 16.75 -13.48
N VAL A 109 27.67 16.22 -12.31
CA VAL A 109 28.25 17.00 -11.20
C VAL A 109 29.53 17.71 -11.63
N ARG A 110 30.41 17.06 -12.39
CA ARG A 110 31.60 17.72 -12.96
C ARG A 110 31.25 18.88 -13.89
N LYS A 111 30.18 18.76 -14.68
CA LYS A 111 29.75 19.86 -15.55
C LYS A 111 29.16 21.04 -14.77
N ILE A 112 28.45 20.77 -13.67
CA ILE A 112 27.95 21.82 -12.77
C ILE A 112 29.12 22.52 -12.08
N THR A 113 30.08 21.77 -11.53
CA THR A 113 31.24 22.35 -10.84
C THR A 113 32.14 23.17 -11.77
N CYS A 114 32.39 22.72 -13.01
CA CYS A 114 33.15 23.51 -13.98
C CYS A 114 32.40 24.74 -14.51
N ASN A 115 31.06 24.69 -14.61
CA ASN A 115 30.27 25.82 -15.07
C ASN A 115 28.97 25.93 -14.27
N PRO A 116 29.02 26.54 -13.08
CA PRO A 116 27.89 26.56 -12.15
C PRO A 116 26.69 27.37 -12.67
N LYS A 117 26.88 28.25 -13.67
CA LYS A 117 25.82 29.08 -14.26
C LYS A 117 25.02 28.35 -15.34
N THR A 118 25.33 27.09 -15.68
CA THR A 118 24.54 26.37 -16.68
C THR A 118 23.15 26.05 -16.18
N SER A 119 22.13 26.41 -16.97
CA SER A 119 20.75 26.04 -16.65
C SER A 119 20.54 24.52 -16.66
N ALA A 120 19.69 24.03 -15.75
CA ALA A 120 19.39 22.61 -15.61
C ALA A 120 18.81 22.00 -16.91
N VAL A 121 18.05 22.78 -17.70
CA VAL A 121 17.53 22.36 -19.01
C VAL A 121 18.66 22.10 -20.01
N LYS A 122 19.61 23.04 -20.13
CA LYS A 122 20.76 22.91 -21.03
C LYS A 122 21.67 21.75 -20.62
N LEU A 123 21.85 21.55 -19.32
CA LEU A 123 22.62 20.44 -18.77
C LEU A 123 21.95 19.09 -19.00
N THR A 124 20.62 19.02 -18.83
CA THR A 124 19.83 17.82 -19.12
C THR A 124 19.99 17.43 -20.59
N LEU A 125 19.84 18.38 -21.52
CA LEU A 125 19.97 18.11 -22.96
C LEU A 125 21.37 17.55 -23.31
N LYS A 126 22.43 18.14 -22.73
CA LYS A 126 23.81 17.64 -22.91
C LYS A 126 23.99 16.22 -22.36
N ALA A 127 23.44 15.94 -21.19
CA ALA A 127 23.50 14.60 -20.60
C ALA A 127 22.74 13.57 -21.44
N GLN A 128 21.57 13.92 -21.97
CA GLN A 128 20.77 13.07 -22.86
C GLN A 128 21.54 12.73 -24.14
N GLN A 129 22.10 13.75 -24.82
CA GLN A 129 22.90 13.57 -26.03
C GLN A 129 24.12 12.68 -25.77
N ARG A 130 24.82 12.90 -24.64
CA ARG A 130 26.04 12.14 -24.31
C ARG A 130 25.77 10.68 -23.99
N PHE A 131 24.70 10.39 -23.26
CA PHE A 131 24.37 9.04 -22.78
C PHE A 131 23.31 8.33 -23.62
N ASN A 132 22.89 8.95 -24.73
CA ASN A 132 21.81 8.46 -25.60
C ASN A 132 20.52 8.10 -24.83
N LYS A 133 20.11 8.96 -23.89
CA LYS A 133 18.92 8.75 -23.05
C LYS A 133 17.85 9.78 -23.37
N SER A 134 16.68 9.38 -23.85
CA SER A 134 15.54 10.30 -23.96
C SER A 134 15.03 10.67 -22.55
N ALA A 135 14.87 11.96 -22.23
CA ALA A 135 14.06 12.39 -21.08
C ALA A 135 12.95 13.28 -21.57
N ASN A 136 11.80 13.17 -20.90
CA ASN A 136 10.81 14.21 -20.94
C ASN A 136 11.37 15.46 -20.22
N PRO A 137 11.51 16.62 -20.89
CA PRO A 137 12.20 17.80 -20.35
C PRO A 137 11.65 18.29 -19.02
N GLY A 138 10.38 18.00 -18.67
CA GLY A 138 9.78 18.40 -17.40
C GLY A 138 10.29 17.68 -16.15
N LYS A 139 11.08 16.60 -16.27
CA LYS A 139 11.55 15.79 -15.12
C LYS A 139 13.08 15.73 -14.96
N GLY A 140 13.83 16.19 -15.96
CA GLY A 140 15.28 16.30 -15.88
C GLY A 140 15.75 17.39 -14.91
N PRO A 141 15.23 18.63 -15.00
CA PRO A 141 15.62 19.75 -14.15
C PRO A 141 15.45 19.47 -12.66
N GLU A 142 14.28 18.92 -12.26
CA GLU A 142 13.97 18.58 -10.86
C GLU A 142 15.01 17.62 -10.24
N TYR A 143 15.52 16.68 -11.02
CA TYR A 143 16.53 15.73 -10.56
C TYR A 143 17.92 16.37 -10.45
N LEU A 144 18.26 17.31 -11.32
CA LEU A 144 19.54 18.02 -11.30
C LEU A 144 19.60 19.08 -10.20
N GLU A 145 18.49 19.76 -9.92
CA GLU A 145 18.37 20.67 -8.77
C GLU A 145 18.57 19.92 -7.45
N LYS A 146 18.00 18.71 -7.31
CA LYS A 146 18.25 17.83 -6.16
C LYS A 146 19.72 17.45 -6.01
N ILE A 147 20.43 17.22 -7.11
CA ILE A 147 21.88 16.94 -7.06
C ILE A 147 22.66 18.19 -6.64
N GLN A 148 22.27 19.38 -7.11
CA GLN A 148 22.94 20.64 -6.77
C GLN A 148 22.77 21.03 -5.29
N PHE A 149 21.61 20.77 -4.68
CA PHE A 149 21.31 21.14 -3.28
C PHE A 149 21.81 20.11 -2.24
N SER A 150 22.27 18.94 -2.68
CA SER A 150 22.72 17.83 -1.84
C SER A 150 24.20 17.92 -1.41
N TRP A 151 24.96 18.91 -1.89
CA TRP A 151 26.39 19.03 -1.62
C TRP A 151 26.71 20.34 -0.89
N PRO A 152 27.40 20.31 0.27
CA PRO A 152 27.91 21.52 0.88
C PRO A 152 29.11 22.00 0.06
N SER A 153 29.03 23.23 -0.44
CA SER A 153 30.17 23.98 -0.93
C SER A 153 31.23 24.00 0.18
N SER A 154 32.32 23.25 0.01
CA SER A 154 33.51 23.34 0.86
C SER A 154 34.41 24.46 0.37
#